data_AF-A0A327VEK6-F1
#
_entry.id   AF-A0A327VEK6-F1
#
_cell.length_a   1.000
_cell.length_b   1.000
_cell.length_c   1.000
_cell.angle_alpha   90.00
_cell.angle_beta   90.00
_cell.angle_gamma   90.00
#
_symmetry.space_group_name_H-M   'P 1'
#
loop_
_entity.id
_entity.type
_entity.pdbx_description
1 polymer ?
#
loop_
_entity_poly.entity_id
_entity_poly.type
_entity_poly.pdbx_seq_one_letter_code
_entity_poly.pdbx_strand_id
1 'polypeptide(L)'
;MSTPTSATEWTITNVQVEETPQGAEVHLVKEAPDGQRDFHSFPLETLEWRAAEYDIDPADTDALIDIIVHEPFLPDAGDPANVYGDAAAAAGFVSPAVEARRGVAPLELMPTTLMSAETPELARGAHQARIANAKATRAHVKRPRGKGRKDPCKPLVDAWKTFVDAGELEAKRSAVSRKRAQLAGAAAERVARGGTGARRRARREPTPMLEVTDA
;
A
#
# COMPACT_ATOMS: atom_id res chain seq x y z
N MET A 1 -18.95 -8.54 23.78
CA MET A 1 -17.97 -8.94 22.73
C MET A 1 -18.75 -9.04 21.44
N SER A 2 -18.59 -8.10 20.50
CA SER A 2 -19.24 -8.17 19.19
C SER A 2 -18.57 -9.27 18.37
N THR A 3 -19.35 -10.17 17.77
CA THR A 3 -18.83 -11.15 16.80
C THR A 3 -18.15 -10.40 15.66
N PRO A 4 -16.92 -10.77 15.26
CA PRO A 4 -16.27 -10.13 14.12
C PRO A 4 -17.14 -10.35 12.88
N THR A 5 -17.45 -9.27 12.18
CA THR A 5 -18.14 -9.35 10.89
C THR A 5 -17.22 -10.05 9.90
N SER A 6 -17.68 -11.15 9.31
CA SER A 6 -16.96 -11.84 8.23
C SER A 6 -16.77 -10.90 7.04
N ALA A 7 -15.66 -11.04 6.32
CA ALA A 7 -15.42 -10.29 5.09
C ALA A 7 -16.57 -10.50 4.08
N THR A 8 -16.97 -9.43 3.40
CA THR A 8 -17.92 -9.51 2.29
C THR A 8 -17.27 -10.29 1.14
N GLU A 9 -17.93 -11.35 0.70
CA GLU A 9 -17.48 -12.07 -0.49
C GLU A 9 -17.93 -11.34 -1.74
N TRP A 10 -17.01 -11.15 -2.69
CA TRP A 10 -17.29 -10.56 -3.99
C TRP A 10 -16.83 -11.52 -5.07
N THR A 11 -17.56 -11.62 -6.17
CA THR A 11 -17.13 -12.35 -7.36
C THR A 11 -17.01 -11.37 -8.53
N ILE A 12 -15.87 -11.39 -9.23
CA ILE A 12 -15.71 -10.62 -10.47
C ILE A 12 -16.64 -11.25 -11.52
N THR A 13 -17.56 -10.46 -12.06
CA THR A 13 -18.56 -10.95 -13.04
C THR A 13 -18.30 -10.44 -14.44
N ASN A 14 -17.68 -9.26 -14.57
CA ASN A 14 -17.36 -8.66 -15.86
C ASN A 14 -16.10 -7.80 -15.78
N VAL A 15 -15.29 -7.82 -16.83
CA VAL A 15 -14.19 -6.87 -17.03
C VAL A 15 -14.22 -6.39 -18.47
N GLN A 16 -14.17 -5.08 -18.65
CA GLN A 16 -14.06 -4.42 -19.94
C GLN A 16 -12.79 -3.59 -19.97
N VAL A 17 -12.19 -3.49 -21.15
CA VAL A 17 -11.07 -2.59 -21.42
C VAL A 17 -11.52 -1.68 -22.55
N GLU A 18 -11.45 -0.38 -22.32
CA GLU A 18 -11.88 0.66 -23.25
C GLU A 18 -10.68 1.54 -23.61
N GLU A 19 -10.43 1.73 -24.90
CA GLU A 19 -9.39 2.66 -25.36
C GLU A 19 -9.93 4.09 -25.32
N THR A 20 -9.25 4.97 -24.58
CA THR A 20 -9.59 6.40 -24.47
C THR A 20 -8.45 7.27 -25.04
N PRO A 21 -8.67 8.57 -25.31
CA PRO A 21 -7.60 9.48 -25.69
C PRO A 21 -6.46 9.59 -24.66
N GLN A 22 -6.72 9.23 -23.39
CA GLN A 22 -5.77 9.25 -22.29
C GLN A 22 -5.06 7.90 -22.09
N GLY A 23 -5.47 6.84 -22.81
CA GLY A 23 -4.97 5.48 -22.68
C GLY A 23 -6.10 4.46 -22.46
N ALA A 24 -5.74 3.20 -22.30
CA ALA A 24 -6.71 2.15 -22.00
C ALA A 24 -7.21 2.24 -20.56
N GLU A 25 -8.52 2.26 -20.37
CA GLU A 25 -9.23 2.25 -19.08
C GLU A 25 -9.84 0.87 -18.85
N VAL A 26 -9.76 0.35 -17.62
CA VAL A 26 -10.31 -0.95 -17.24
C VAL A 26 -11.52 -0.73 -16.36
N HIS A 27 -12.64 -1.36 -16.70
CA HIS A 27 -13.88 -1.35 -15.92
C HIS A 27 -14.18 -2.75 -15.39
N LEU A 28 -14.11 -2.92 -14.08
CA LEU A 28 -14.36 -4.18 -13.38
C LEU A 28 -15.68 -4.11 -12.61
N VAL A 29 -16.53 -5.11 -12.80
CA VAL A 29 -17.77 -5.31 -12.04
C VAL A 29 -17.60 -6.51 -11.13
N LYS A 30 -17.93 -6.33 -9.84
CA LYS A 30 -18.00 -7.40 -8.86
C LYS A 30 -19.38 -7.46 -8.22
N GLU A 31 -19.84 -8.66 -7.91
CA GLU A 31 -21.17 -8.93 -7.34
C GLU A 31 -21.03 -9.75 -6.04
N ALA A 32 -21.76 -9.35 -5.00
CA ALA A 32 -21.87 -10.06 -3.74
C ALA A 32 -23.02 -11.10 -3.79
N PRO A 33 -23.08 -12.08 -2.86
CA PRO A 33 -24.10 -13.13 -2.87
C PRO A 33 -25.56 -12.65 -2.79
N ASP A 34 -25.79 -11.47 -2.22
CA ASP A 34 -27.12 -10.83 -2.13
C ASP A 34 -27.51 -10.07 -3.41
N GLY A 35 -26.66 -10.09 -4.44
CA GLY A 35 -26.86 -9.40 -5.71
C GLY A 35 -26.38 -7.95 -5.71
N GLN A 36 -25.80 -7.44 -4.60
CA GLN A 36 -25.18 -6.12 -4.59
C GLN A 36 -24.03 -6.08 -5.60
N ARG A 37 -23.96 -5.01 -6.39
CA ARG A 37 -22.89 -4.77 -7.36
C ARG A 37 -21.99 -3.62 -6.93
N ASP A 38 -20.71 -3.76 -7.20
CA ASP A 38 -19.71 -2.71 -7.04
C ASP A 38 -18.87 -2.57 -8.31
N PHE A 39 -18.55 -1.32 -8.66
CA PHE A 39 -17.85 -0.95 -9.88
C PHE A 39 -16.49 -0.36 -9.53
N HIS A 40 -15.43 -0.86 -10.18
CA HIS A 40 -14.08 -0.36 -10.00
C HIS A 40 -13.45 -0.06 -11.36
N SER A 41 -13.06 1.19 -11.57
CA SER A 41 -12.39 1.64 -12.79
C SER A 41 -10.97 2.06 -12.48
N PHE A 42 -10.03 1.72 -13.36
CA PHE A 42 -8.63 2.14 -13.25
C PHE A 42 -7.95 2.15 -14.63
N PRO A 43 -6.95 3.02 -14.86
CA PRO A 43 -6.13 2.97 -16.07
C PRO A 43 -5.38 1.65 -16.18
N LEU A 44 -5.26 1.07 -17.38
CA LEU A 44 -4.54 -0.18 -17.64
C LEU A 44 -3.07 -0.10 -17.19
N GLU A 45 -2.45 1.08 -17.33
CA GLU A 45 -1.08 1.35 -16.87
C GLU A 45 -0.88 1.16 -15.36
N THR A 46 -1.96 1.11 -14.57
CA THR A 46 -1.91 0.79 -13.13
C THR A 46 -1.23 -0.56 -12.89
N LEU A 47 -1.45 -1.56 -13.77
CA LEU A 47 -0.77 -2.86 -13.67
C LEU A 47 0.75 -2.72 -13.81
N GLU A 48 1.22 -1.85 -14.70
CA GLU A 48 2.65 -1.59 -14.88
C GLU A 48 3.25 -0.89 -13.67
N TRP A 49 2.54 0.07 -13.08
CA TRP A 49 2.98 0.71 -11.84
C TRP A 49 3.07 -0.29 -10.69
N ARG A 50 2.09 -1.19 -10.52
CA ARG A 50 2.18 -2.24 -9.47
C ARG A 50 3.31 -3.23 -9.73
N ALA A 51 3.58 -3.57 -10.99
CA ALA A 51 4.74 -4.36 -11.36
C ALA A 51 6.06 -3.65 -11.02
N ALA A 52 6.14 -2.34 -11.28
CA ALA A 52 7.31 -1.52 -11.00
C ALA A 52 7.54 -1.31 -9.49
N GLU A 53 6.49 -1.04 -8.73
CA GLU A 53 6.57 -0.70 -7.31
C GLU A 53 6.99 -1.88 -6.44
N TYR A 54 6.50 -3.08 -6.77
CA TYR A 54 6.66 -4.29 -5.97
C TYR A 54 7.59 -5.32 -6.62
N ASP A 55 8.29 -4.95 -7.69
CA ASP A 55 9.13 -5.82 -8.51
C ASP A 55 8.45 -7.15 -8.85
N ILE A 56 7.20 -7.06 -9.31
CA ILE A 56 6.40 -8.21 -9.73
C ILE A 56 6.69 -8.46 -11.20
N ASP A 57 6.82 -9.74 -11.57
CA ASP A 57 6.91 -10.15 -12.97
C ASP A 57 5.65 -9.68 -13.70
N PRO A 58 5.75 -8.86 -14.77
CA PRO A 58 4.57 -8.44 -15.54
C PRO A 58 3.75 -9.61 -16.10
N ALA A 59 4.33 -10.80 -16.24
CA ALA A 59 3.59 -12.01 -16.65
C ALA A 59 2.71 -12.57 -15.52
N ASP A 60 2.98 -12.26 -14.24
CA ASP A 60 2.17 -12.63 -13.09
C ASP A 60 0.93 -11.73 -12.95
N THR A 61 0.06 -11.81 -13.96
CA THR A 61 -1.21 -11.08 -13.99
C THR A 61 -2.14 -11.44 -12.84
N ASP A 62 -1.96 -12.61 -12.23
CA ASP A 62 -2.75 -13.04 -11.09
C ASP A 62 -2.40 -12.20 -9.85
N ALA A 63 -1.11 -12.03 -9.55
CA ALA A 63 -0.67 -11.17 -8.46
C ALA A 63 -1.05 -9.71 -8.68
N LEU A 64 -0.89 -9.18 -9.91
CA LEU A 64 -1.22 -7.79 -10.22
C LEU A 64 -2.72 -7.50 -10.08
N ILE A 65 -3.57 -8.39 -10.60
CA ILE A 65 -5.04 -8.26 -10.45
C ILE A 65 -5.42 -8.39 -8.97
N ASP A 66 -4.81 -9.33 -8.23
CA ASP A 66 -5.10 -9.52 -6.81
C ASP A 66 -4.81 -8.25 -5.98
N ILE A 67 -3.72 -7.54 -6.30
CA ILE A 67 -3.41 -6.25 -5.68
C ILE A 67 -4.50 -5.24 -5.98
N ILE A 68 -4.77 -4.96 -7.26
CA ILE A 68 -5.67 -3.88 -7.67
C ILE A 68 -7.08 -4.07 -7.09
N VAL A 69 -7.62 -5.30 -7.11
CA VAL A 69 -9.00 -5.51 -6.65
C VAL A 69 -9.15 -5.44 -5.13
N HIS A 70 -8.05 -5.54 -4.36
CA HIS A 70 -8.08 -5.45 -2.90
C HIS A 70 -7.61 -4.10 -2.35
N GLU A 71 -6.86 -3.31 -3.12
CA GLU A 71 -6.36 -1.99 -2.72
C GLU A 71 -7.43 -1.04 -2.16
N PRO A 72 -8.63 -0.89 -2.76
CA PRO A 72 -9.68 -0.02 -2.22
C PRO A 72 -10.14 -0.38 -0.81
N PHE A 73 -9.85 -1.60 -0.35
CA PHE A 73 -10.24 -2.09 0.97
C PHE A 73 -9.11 -1.99 2.00
N LEU A 74 -7.89 -1.60 1.60
CA LEU A 74 -6.79 -1.42 2.53
C LEU A 74 -6.99 -0.16 3.37
N PRO A 75 -6.64 -0.17 4.67
CA PRO A 75 -6.54 1.06 5.44
C PRO A 75 -5.43 1.96 4.85
N ASP A 76 -5.60 3.27 4.94
CA ASP A 76 -4.53 4.19 4.59
C ASP A 76 -3.35 3.99 5.55
N ALA A 77 -2.23 3.51 5.03
CA ALA A 77 -1.01 3.27 5.79
C ALA A 77 -0.36 4.57 6.29
N GLY A 78 -0.78 5.73 5.75
CA GLY A 78 -0.34 7.04 6.18
C GLY A 78 -1.12 7.65 7.33
N ASP A 79 -2.30 7.10 7.64
CA ASP A 79 -3.17 7.56 8.72
C ASP A 79 -2.66 7.06 10.08
N PRO A 80 -2.29 7.95 11.01
CA PRO A 80 -1.83 7.58 12.35
C PRO A 80 -2.83 6.69 13.13
N ALA A 81 -4.13 6.80 12.85
CA ALA A 81 -5.14 5.96 13.50
C ALA A 81 -5.01 4.47 13.15
N ASN A 82 -4.42 4.16 11.99
CA ASN A 82 -4.26 2.78 11.50
C ASN A 82 -2.90 2.16 11.84
N VAL A 83 -1.96 2.96 12.37
CA VAL A 83 -0.61 2.47 12.72
C VAL A 83 -0.69 1.36 13.77
N TYR A 84 -1.54 1.57 14.78
CA TYR A 84 -1.80 0.59 15.83
C TYR A 84 -2.80 -0.46 15.33
N GLY A 85 -2.29 -1.57 14.81
CA GLY A 85 -3.10 -2.66 14.24
C GLY A 85 -2.90 -2.87 12.74
N ASP A 86 -1.98 -2.13 12.10
CA ASP A 86 -1.59 -2.39 10.72
C ASP A 86 -1.08 -3.84 10.56
N ALA A 87 -1.64 -4.55 9.59
CA ALA A 87 -1.34 -5.96 9.37
C ALA A 87 0.11 -6.22 8.95
N ALA A 88 0.77 -5.26 8.28
CA ALA A 88 2.17 -5.37 7.94
C ALA A 88 3.04 -5.32 9.20
N ALA A 89 2.76 -4.38 10.12
CA ALA A 89 3.48 -4.33 11.40
C ALA A 89 3.23 -5.57 12.25
N ALA A 90 1.98 -6.07 12.29
CA ALA A 90 1.65 -7.34 12.97
C ALA A 90 2.40 -8.55 12.39
N ALA A 91 2.73 -8.51 11.09
CA ALA A 91 3.54 -9.51 10.41
C ALA A 91 5.06 -9.25 10.48
N GLY A 92 5.50 -8.25 11.25
CA GLY A 92 6.92 -7.93 11.44
C GLY A 92 7.53 -7.01 10.37
N PHE A 93 6.74 -6.50 9.43
CA PHE A 93 7.20 -5.52 8.44
C PHE A 93 7.13 -4.12 9.03
N VAL A 94 8.23 -3.71 9.68
CA VAL A 94 8.43 -2.36 10.19
C VAL A 94 9.68 -1.72 9.60
N SER A 95 9.60 -0.43 9.31
CA SER A 95 10.68 0.39 8.78
C SER A 95 10.78 1.70 9.54
N PRO A 96 11.98 2.31 9.66
CA PRO A 96 12.10 3.66 10.18
C PRO A 96 11.23 4.65 9.38
N ALA A 97 10.55 5.56 10.07
CA ALA A 97 9.76 6.60 9.42
C ALA A 97 10.63 7.49 8.51
N VAL A 98 10.31 7.52 7.21
CA VAL A 98 10.98 8.38 6.21
C VAL A 98 10.41 9.79 6.15
N GLU A 99 9.33 10.07 6.88
CA GLU A 99 8.70 11.39 6.99
C GLU A 99 8.32 11.67 8.44
N ALA A 100 8.62 12.90 8.91
CA ALA A 100 8.12 13.35 10.20
C ALA A 100 6.64 13.68 10.08
N ARG A 101 5.81 13.11 10.94
CA ARG A 101 4.36 13.35 11.01
C ARG A 101 3.95 13.60 12.45
N ARG A 102 2.77 14.18 12.66
CA ARG A 102 2.27 14.45 14.01
C ARG A 102 2.16 13.13 14.79
N GLY A 103 2.90 13.02 15.89
CA GLY A 103 2.90 11.83 16.75
C GLY A 103 3.87 10.72 16.34
N VAL A 104 4.70 10.94 15.31
CA VAL A 104 5.73 9.99 14.89
C VAL A 104 7.10 10.64 15.04
N ALA A 105 7.93 10.12 15.94
CA ALA A 105 9.29 10.58 16.14
C ALA A 105 10.18 10.22 14.93
N PRO A 106 11.22 11.02 14.62
CA PRO A 106 12.20 10.62 13.62
C PRO A 106 12.80 9.25 13.95
N LEU A 107 12.90 8.36 12.95
CA LEU A 107 13.37 6.97 13.06
C LEU A 107 12.52 6.04 13.93
N GLU A 108 11.35 6.48 14.39
CA GLU A 108 10.38 5.57 14.98
C GLU A 108 10.01 4.47 13.98
N LEU A 109 9.93 3.23 14.46
CA LEU A 109 9.57 2.09 13.64
C LEU A 109 8.06 2.14 13.34
N MET A 110 7.73 2.27 12.07
CA MET A 110 6.38 2.35 11.56
C MET A 110 6.10 1.16 10.64
N PRO A 111 4.84 0.80 10.40
CA PRO A 111 4.50 -0.20 9.40
C PRO A 111 5.19 0.11 8.07
N THR A 112 5.85 -0.89 7.47
CA THR A 112 6.57 -0.71 6.20
C THR A 112 5.58 -0.32 5.10
N THR A 113 5.93 0.70 4.30
CA THR A 113 5.19 1.16 3.12
C THR A 113 6.09 1.05 1.89
N LEU A 114 5.55 1.26 0.70
CA LEU A 114 6.33 1.37 -0.53
C LEU A 114 7.51 2.36 -0.39
N MET A 115 7.27 3.50 0.25
CA MET A 115 8.26 4.58 0.36
C MET A 115 9.25 4.39 1.51
N SER A 116 8.90 3.63 2.54
CA SER A 116 9.76 3.38 3.71
C SER A 116 10.51 2.05 3.67
N ALA A 117 10.12 1.11 2.81
CA ALA A 117 10.81 -0.15 2.66
C ALA A 117 12.26 0.06 2.20
N GLU A 118 13.18 -0.80 2.66
CA GLU A 118 14.57 -0.83 2.19
C GLU A 118 14.69 -1.49 0.82
N THR A 119 13.88 -2.52 0.55
CA THR A 119 13.85 -3.22 -0.73
C THR A 119 12.41 -3.34 -1.28
N PRO A 120 12.23 -3.52 -2.62
CA PRO A 120 10.91 -3.78 -3.20
C PRO A 120 10.23 -5.02 -2.60
N GLU A 121 11.00 -6.05 -2.23
CA GLU A 121 10.48 -7.29 -1.64
C GLU A 121 9.86 -7.03 -0.26
N LEU A 122 10.49 -6.18 0.55
CA LEU A 122 9.93 -5.76 1.84
C LEU A 122 8.65 -4.95 1.65
N ALA A 123 8.61 -4.05 0.66
CA ALA A 123 7.38 -3.31 0.31
C ALA A 123 6.26 -4.26 -0.12
N ARG A 124 6.58 -5.23 -0.98
CA ARG A 124 5.64 -6.25 -1.47
C ARG A 124 5.12 -7.12 -0.32
N GLY A 125 5.99 -7.63 0.55
CA GLY A 125 5.59 -8.44 1.70
C GLY A 125 4.66 -7.68 2.66
N ALA A 126 5.00 -6.43 2.96
CA ALA A 126 4.15 -5.55 3.76
C ALA A 126 2.77 -5.30 3.12
N HIS A 127 2.74 -5.06 1.81
CA HIS A 127 1.48 -4.86 1.09
C HIS A 127 0.64 -6.14 1.02
N GLN A 128 1.25 -7.30 0.77
CA GLN A 128 0.60 -8.60 0.78
C GLN A 128 0.01 -8.95 2.15
N ALA A 129 0.68 -8.61 3.26
CA ALA A 129 0.14 -8.78 4.60
C ALA A 129 -1.16 -7.98 4.81
N ARG A 130 -1.21 -6.74 4.28
CA ARG A 130 -2.42 -5.90 4.31
C ARG A 130 -3.54 -6.48 3.45
N ILE A 131 -3.23 -6.93 2.23
CA ILE A 131 -4.21 -7.61 1.36
C ILE A 131 -4.78 -8.87 2.04
N ALA A 132 -3.92 -9.70 2.64
CA ALA A 132 -4.36 -10.88 3.36
C ALA A 132 -5.32 -10.54 4.52
N ASN A 133 -5.02 -9.49 5.27
CA ASN A 133 -5.91 -9.01 6.33
C ASN A 133 -7.23 -8.44 5.77
N ALA A 134 -7.20 -7.67 4.68
CA ALA A 134 -8.40 -7.14 4.05
C ALA A 134 -9.30 -8.27 3.51
N LYS A 135 -8.71 -9.32 2.93
CA LYS A 135 -9.43 -10.55 2.54
C LYS A 135 -10.13 -11.23 3.72
N ALA A 136 -9.46 -11.27 4.87
CA ALA A 136 -10.00 -11.91 6.06
C ALA A 136 -11.09 -11.09 6.77
N THR A 137 -11.02 -9.75 6.70
CA THR A 137 -11.80 -8.87 7.58
C THR A 137 -12.75 -7.88 6.87
N ARG A 138 -12.54 -7.61 5.58
CA ARG A 138 -13.28 -6.56 4.85
C ARG A 138 -13.92 -7.10 3.58
N ALA A 139 -13.11 -7.53 2.61
CA ALA A 139 -13.57 -7.94 1.31
C ALA A 139 -12.69 -9.05 0.73
N HIS A 140 -13.31 -10.17 0.35
CA HIS A 140 -12.65 -11.26 -0.35
C HIS A 140 -13.16 -11.31 -1.80
N VAL A 141 -12.35 -10.79 -2.73
CA VAL A 141 -12.71 -10.73 -4.15
C VAL A 141 -12.21 -11.98 -4.86
N LYS A 142 -13.14 -12.79 -5.37
CA LYS A 142 -12.88 -14.04 -6.08
C LYS A 142 -12.93 -13.81 -7.59
N ARG A 143 -11.93 -14.34 -8.30
CA ARG A 143 -11.98 -14.53 -9.75
C ARG A 143 -12.56 -15.91 -10.03
N PRO A 144 -13.72 -16.03 -10.70
CA PRO A 144 -14.31 -17.33 -10.98
C PRO A 144 -13.39 -18.12 -11.92
N ARG A 145 -12.83 -19.22 -11.42
CA ARG A 145 -12.05 -20.18 -12.20
C ARG A 145 -12.78 -21.50 -12.29
N GLY A 146 -12.63 -22.23 -13.40
CA GLY A 146 -13.18 -23.56 -13.54
C GLY A 146 -13.37 -23.98 -15.00
N LYS A 147 -13.37 -25.30 -15.23
CA LYS A 147 -13.59 -25.89 -16.55
C LYS A 147 -14.96 -25.45 -17.09
N GLY A 148 -14.98 -24.91 -18.32
CA GLY A 148 -16.21 -24.49 -18.99
C GLY A 148 -16.76 -23.11 -18.59
N ARG A 149 -16.11 -22.40 -17.67
CA ARG A 149 -16.47 -21.00 -17.35
C ARG A 149 -15.59 -20.03 -18.12
N LYS A 150 -16.20 -19.01 -18.72
CA LYS A 150 -15.45 -17.88 -19.30
C LYS A 150 -14.82 -17.11 -18.15
N ASP A 151 -13.51 -16.94 -18.22
CA ASP A 151 -12.78 -16.10 -17.26
C ASP A 151 -13.11 -14.62 -17.52
N PRO A 152 -13.76 -13.93 -16.57
CA PRO A 152 -14.17 -12.54 -16.77
C PRO A 152 -12.98 -11.59 -16.88
N CYS A 153 -11.81 -11.96 -16.35
CA CYS A 153 -10.60 -11.14 -16.43
C CYS A 153 -9.79 -11.36 -17.72
N LYS A 154 -10.22 -12.28 -18.60
CA LYS A 154 -9.51 -12.56 -19.85
C LYS A 154 -9.28 -11.31 -20.72
N PRO A 155 -10.27 -10.40 -20.91
CA PRO A 155 -10.05 -9.16 -21.68
C PRO A 155 -8.91 -8.31 -21.12
N LEU A 156 -8.83 -8.17 -19.79
CA LEU A 156 -7.75 -7.45 -19.11
C LEU A 156 -6.40 -8.13 -19.34
N VAL A 157 -6.32 -9.45 -19.18
CA VAL A 157 -5.08 -10.20 -19.38
C VAL A 157 -4.59 -10.11 -20.83
N ASP A 158 -5.50 -10.16 -21.81
CA ASP A 158 -5.16 -10.06 -23.23
C ASP A 158 -4.70 -8.63 -23.60
N ALA A 159 -5.40 -7.60 -23.09
CA ALA A 159 -5.01 -6.21 -23.29
C ALA A 159 -3.64 -5.92 -22.66
N TRP A 160 -3.42 -6.36 -21.42
CA TRP A 160 -2.16 -6.18 -20.71
C TRP A 160 -0.96 -6.77 -21.46
N LYS A 161 -1.09 -7.97 -22.02
CA LYS A 161 -0.02 -8.61 -22.82
C LYS A 161 0.39 -7.80 -24.05
N THR A 162 -0.52 -7.01 -24.58
CA THR A 162 -0.28 -6.15 -25.74
C THR A 162 0.24 -4.78 -25.31
N PHE A 163 -0.20 -4.31 -24.14
CA PHE A 163 0.13 -3.00 -23.59
C PHE A 163 1.54 -2.95 -22.96
N VAL A 164 1.93 -3.97 -22.21
CA VAL A 164 3.15 -3.92 -21.39
C VAL A 164 4.40 -3.75 -22.25
N ASP A 165 5.14 -2.66 -21.99
CA ASP A 165 6.44 -2.40 -22.59
C ASP A 165 7.56 -2.56 -21.55
N ALA A 166 8.57 -3.35 -21.88
CA ALA A 166 9.66 -3.64 -20.95
C ALA A 166 10.53 -2.39 -20.65
N GLY A 167 10.67 -1.48 -21.62
CA GLY A 167 11.42 -0.24 -21.47
C GLY A 167 10.69 0.76 -20.56
N GLU A 168 9.38 0.92 -20.74
CA GLU A 168 8.54 1.75 -19.88
C GLU A 168 8.47 1.21 -18.44
N LEU A 169 8.32 -0.11 -18.29
CA LEU A 169 8.34 -0.75 -16.97
C LEU A 169 9.66 -0.49 -16.23
N GLU A 170 10.80 -0.61 -16.91
CA GLU A 170 12.10 -0.32 -16.32
C GLU A 170 12.27 1.17 -15.97
N ALA A 171 11.75 2.07 -16.82
CA ALA A 171 11.72 3.50 -16.52
C ALA A 171 10.90 3.80 -15.24
N LYS A 172 9.75 3.13 -15.06
CA LYS A 172 8.92 3.23 -13.85
C LYS A 172 9.63 2.66 -12.62
N ARG A 173 10.26 1.48 -12.73
CA ARG A 173 11.08 0.89 -11.64
C ARG A 173 12.18 1.84 -11.20
N SER A 174 12.90 2.40 -12.17
CA SER A 174 13.92 3.42 -11.93
C SER A 174 13.35 4.67 -11.26
N ALA A 175 12.15 5.13 -11.64
CA ALA A 175 11.49 6.26 -11.01
C ALA A 175 11.11 5.98 -9.54
N VAL A 176 10.53 4.81 -9.25
CA VAL A 176 10.21 4.36 -7.89
C VAL A 176 11.48 4.29 -7.04
N SER A 177 12.55 3.67 -7.56
CA SER A 177 13.84 3.55 -6.88
C SER A 177 14.44 4.92 -6.52
N ARG A 178 14.48 5.85 -7.49
CA ARG A 178 14.93 7.23 -7.23
C ARG A 178 14.10 7.93 -6.16
N LYS A 179 12.78 7.77 -6.19
CA LYS A 179 11.89 8.40 -5.20
C LYS A 179 12.15 7.86 -3.79
N ARG A 180 12.29 6.55 -3.65
CA ARG A 180 12.62 5.89 -2.37
C ARG A 180 13.97 6.36 -1.84
N ALA A 181 15.00 6.39 -2.69
CA ALA A 181 16.32 6.89 -2.31
C ALA A 181 16.29 8.36 -1.87
N GLN A 182 15.54 9.21 -2.57
CA GLN A 182 15.36 10.62 -2.22
C GLN A 182 14.74 10.77 -0.81
N LEU A 183 13.68 10.02 -0.50
CA LEU A 183 13.01 10.08 0.79
C LEU A 183 13.90 9.54 1.92
N ALA A 184 14.61 8.44 1.69
CA ALA A 184 15.57 7.90 2.64
C ALA A 184 16.71 8.89 2.94
N GLY A 185 17.28 9.53 1.91
CA GLY A 185 18.30 10.57 2.07
C GLY A 185 17.80 11.76 2.87
N ALA A 186 16.60 12.27 2.55
CA ALA A 186 15.99 13.37 3.29
C ALA A 186 15.72 13.01 4.77
N ALA A 187 15.36 11.76 5.06
CA ALA A 187 15.20 11.27 6.43
C ALA A 187 16.54 11.25 7.19
N ALA A 188 17.60 10.71 6.57
CA ALA A 188 18.94 10.67 7.15
C ALA A 188 19.50 12.08 7.46
N GLU A 189 19.33 13.03 6.54
CA GLU A 189 19.75 14.42 6.74
C GLU A 189 19.03 15.11 7.91
N ARG A 190 17.74 14.82 8.12
CA ARG A 190 16.99 15.38 9.26
C ARG A 190 17.51 14.84 10.58
N VAL A 191 17.86 13.56 10.65
CA VAL A 191 18.46 12.95 11.84
C VAL A 191 19.82 13.59 12.14
N ALA A 192 20.67 13.73 11.11
CA ALA A 192 21.98 14.37 11.24
C ALA A 192 21.88 15.82 11.76
N ARG A 193 20.88 16.59 11.28
CA ARG A 193 20.62 17.96 11.75
C ARG A 193 19.99 18.03 13.15
N GLY A 194 19.04 17.13 13.46
CA GLY A 194 18.31 17.12 14.73
C GLY A 194 19.14 16.66 15.94
N GLY A 195 20.18 15.86 15.72
CA GLY A 195 21.09 15.37 16.76
C GLY A 195 21.87 16.49 17.49
N THR A 196 22.02 17.67 16.89
CA THR A 196 22.71 18.81 17.53
C THR A 196 21.77 19.66 18.39
N GLY A 197 20.47 19.72 18.07
CA GLY A 197 19.49 20.54 18.78
C GLY A 197 18.93 19.90 20.05
N ALA A 198 18.70 18.59 20.06
CA ALA A 198 18.14 17.87 21.21
C ALA A 198 19.06 17.91 22.44
N ARG A 199 20.39 17.88 22.24
CA ARG A 199 21.37 18.00 23.34
C ARG A 199 21.34 19.37 24.03
N ARG A 200 20.80 20.42 23.39
CA ARG A 200 20.75 21.77 23.97
C ARG A 200 19.60 22.00 24.94
N ARG A 201 18.52 21.19 24.89
CA ARG A 201 17.39 21.29 25.83
C ARG A 201 17.59 20.49 27.12
N ALA A 202 18.47 19.50 27.14
CA ALA A 202 18.79 18.72 28.35
C ALA A 202 19.68 19.47 29.36
N ARG A 203 20.11 20.71 29.05
CA ARG A 203 20.99 21.53 29.91
C ARG A 203 20.33 22.80 30.45
N ARG A 204 19.00 22.87 30.45
CA ARG A 204 18.30 23.78 31.37
C ARG A 204 18.19 23.04 32.69
N GLU A 205 19.05 23.42 33.63
CA GLU A 205 18.96 23.01 35.02
C GLU A 205 17.51 23.22 35.50
N PRO A 206 16.95 22.30 36.30
CA PRO A 206 15.64 22.48 36.87
C PRO A 206 15.65 23.81 37.62
N THR A 207 14.82 24.76 37.19
CA THR A 207 14.58 25.98 37.95
C THR A 207 14.17 25.54 39.35
N PRO A 208 14.91 25.91 40.42
CA PRO A 208 14.54 25.54 41.77
C PRO A 208 13.13 26.05 42.03
N MET A 209 12.22 25.12 42.34
CA MET A 209 10.88 25.46 42.80
C MET A 209 11.06 26.17 44.14
N LEU A 210 10.74 27.46 44.19
CA LEU A 210 10.62 28.20 45.43
C LEU A 210 9.57 27.49 46.28
N GLU A 211 10.00 26.91 47.41
CA GLU A 211 9.09 26.42 48.44
C GLU A 211 8.25 27.60 48.93
N VAL A 212 6.96 27.57 48.63
CA VAL A 212 5.98 28.45 49.24
C VAL A 212 5.66 27.85 50.59
N THR A 213 6.31 28.37 51.64
CA THR A 213 5.90 28.13 53.02
C THR A 213 4.75 29.08 53.34
N ASP A 214 3.55 28.55 53.48
CA ASP A 214 2.40 29.28 54.03
C ASP A 214 2.62 29.56 55.53
N ALA A 215 2.20 30.75 55.97
CA ALA A 215 2.23 31.24 57.35
C ALA A 215 0.81 31.29 57.93
#